data_AF-A0A1M7P0C9-F1
#
_entry.id   AF-A0A1M7P0C9-F1
#
_cell.length_a   1.000
_cell.length_b   1.000
_cell.length_c   1.000
_cell.angle_alpha   90.00
_cell.angle_beta   90.00
_cell.angle_gamma   90.00
#
_symmetry.space_group_name_H-M   'P 1'
#
loop_
_entity.id
_entity.type
_entity.pdbx_description
1 polymer ?
#
loop_
_entity_poly.entity_id
_entity_poly.type
_entity_poly.pdbx_seq_one_letter_code
_entity_poly.pdbx_strand_id
1 'polypeptide(L)'
;MGYGAGRRLRWRWAAAGGALAAAGLGVLIVHDHASPAAPHVDTALDRAVLPVVDRYVVTAPGGPLEGDEPAVPSPAAPRGFCTERVVEIRPAGTALRVGLVAWCGHFVRAGTDVNATDEVVTAGVLTVSPASAPQRVTAASWEPDDELSSWAPAHFSSGGAAEVERILGNSAAHLTGPEAKARAAFGLPAPAAG
;
A
#
# COMPACT_ATOMS: atom_id res chain seq x y z
N MET A 1 57.40 -17.44 11.65
CA MET A 1 57.87 -16.21 12.29
C MET A 1 57.12 -16.07 13.62
N GLY A 2 57.82 -16.27 14.72
CA GLY A 2 57.29 -16.12 16.09
C GLY A 2 57.72 -14.78 16.71
N TYR A 3 57.73 -14.75 18.04
CA TYR A 3 57.90 -13.62 18.99
C TYR A 3 56.59 -12.89 19.33
N GLY A 4 56.20 -12.72 20.59
CA GLY A 4 56.83 -13.08 21.84
C GLY A 4 55.93 -12.75 23.04
N ALA A 5 56.07 -13.56 24.08
CA ALA A 5 55.45 -13.38 25.38
C ALA A 5 56.14 -12.29 26.21
N GLY A 6 55.38 -11.69 27.13
CA GLY A 6 55.89 -10.91 28.26
C GLY A 6 55.16 -9.57 28.37
N ARG A 7 54.78 -9.06 29.54
CA ARG A 7 55.08 -9.43 30.92
C ARG A 7 53.92 -8.91 31.79
N ARG A 8 53.59 -9.69 32.82
CA ARG A 8 52.70 -9.31 33.90
C ARG A 8 53.35 -8.17 34.69
N LEU A 9 52.69 -7.02 34.82
CA LEU A 9 52.99 -6.05 35.85
C LEU A 9 51.77 -5.89 36.75
N ARG A 10 51.87 -6.51 37.92
CA ARG A 10 50.92 -6.36 39.03
C ARG A 10 51.24 -5.02 39.68
N TRP A 11 50.31 -4.08 39.67
CA TRP A 11 50.31 -2.98 40.60
C TRP A 11 49.02 -3.00 41.41
N ARG A 12 49.22 -2.87 42.71
CA ARG A 12 48.31 -3.20 43.79
C ARG A 12 47.94 -1.90 44.48
N TRP A 13 46.63 -1.71 44.64
CA TRP A 13 45.93 -0.89 45.64
C TRP A 13 46.16 0.63 45.67
N ALA A 14 45.08 1.38 45.47
CA ALA A 14 44.67 2.43 46.42
C ALA A 14 43.15 2.61 46.33
N ALA A 15 42.46 2.27 47.42
CA ALA A 15 41.07 2.59 47.64
C ALA A 15 40.95 4.08 47.98
N ALA A 16 40.06 4.77 47.28
CA ALA A 16 39.42 6.03 47.66
C ALA A 16 38.28 6.20 46.65
N GLY A 17 37.03 5.98 47.02
CA GLY A 17 36.27 6.95 47.80
C GLY A 17 35.31 7.64 46.83
N GLY A 18 34.02 7.66 47.15
CA GLY A 18 33.03 8.42 46.37
C GLY A 18 31.83 7.59 45.95
N ALA A 19 30.95 7.33 46.92
CA ALA A 19 29.55 7.13 46.63
C ALA A 19 28.99 8.44 46.03
N LEU A 20 28.71 8.44 44.73
CA LEU A 20 27.81 9.40 44.11
C LEU A 20 26.70 8.59 43.43
N ALA A 21 25.66 8.31 44.22
CA ALA A 21 24.36 7.95 43.72
C ALA A 21 23.79 9.16 42.96
N ALA A 22 24.21 9.32 41.70
CA ALA A 22 23.45 10.12 40.75
C ALA A 22 22.22 9.29 40.40
N ALA A 23 21.13 9.55 41.12
CA ALA A 23 19.79 9.22 40.66
C ALA A 23 19.57 9.94 39.32
N GLY A 24 20.05 9.32 38.25
CA GLY A 24 19.62 9.65 36.91
C GLY A 24 18.14 9.32 36.87
N LEU A 25 17.30 10.34 37.03
CA LEU A 25 15.96 10.35 36.47
C LEU A 25 16.14 10.13 34.96
N GLY A 26 16.25 8.86 34.57
CA GLY A 26 16.02 8.43 33.22
C GLY A 26 14.59 8.82 32.93
N VAL A 27 14.41 9.97 32.30
CA VAL A 27 13.20 10.26 31.56
C VAL A 27 13.18 9.17 30.49
N LEU A 28 12.50 8.07 30.80
CA LEU A 28 11.97 7.17 29.81
C LEU A 28 11.03 8.06 29.01
N ILE A 29 11.56 8.70 27.98
CA ILE A 29 10.74 9.18 26.87
C ILE A 29 10.25 7.88 26.26
N VAL A 30 9.17 7.36 26.82
CA VAL A 30 8.32 6.40 26.15
C VAL A 30 7.88 7.20 24.94
N HIS A 31 8.59 7.02 23.82
CA HIS A 31 8.06 7.30 22.51
C HIS A 31 6.90 6.33 22.38
N ASP A 32 5.77 6.68 22.99
CA ASP A 32 4.47 6.20 22.56
C ASP A 32 4.40 6.68 21.12
N HIS A 33 4.83 5.80 20.22
CA HIS A 33 4.53 5.88 18.81
C HIS A 33 3.03 5.67 18.70
N ALA A 34 2.27 6.68 19.13
CA ALA A 34 0.85 6.75 18.91
C ALA A 34 0.68 6.55 17.42
N SER A 35 0.12 5.39 17.05
CA SER A 35 -0.10 5.06 15.65
C SER A 35 -0.82 6.24 15.01
N PRO A 36 -0.30 6.79 13.91
CA PRO A 36 -0.94 7.91 13.24
C PRO A 36 -2.42 7.60 13.05
N ALA A 37 -3.30 8.56 13.41
CA ALA A 37 -4.72 8.37 13.21
C ALA A 37 -5.00 8.09 11.73
N ALA A 38 -5.86 7.10 11.45
CA ALA A 38 -6.26 6.79 10.09
C ALA A 38 -6.79 8.08 9.41
N PRO A 39 -6.39 8.35 8.17
CA PRO A 39 -6.83 9.54 7.46
C PRO A 39 -8.35 9.51 7.30
N HIS A 40 -8.98 10.65 7.54
CA HIS A 40 -10.41 10.80 7.30
C HIS A 40 -10.68 10.92 5.80
N VAL A 41 -11.48 10.02 5.26
CA VAL A 41 -11.99 10.10 3.88
C VAL A 41 -13.41 10.66 3.92
N ASP A 42 -13.60 11.83 3.31
CA ASP A 42 -14.93 12.41 3.12
C ASP A 42 -15.75 11.51 2.18
N THR A 43 -16.86 10.98 2.69
CA THR A 43 -17.70 10.00 1.97
C THR A 43 -18.36 10.58 0.72
N ALA A 44 -18.63 11.90 0.68
CA ALA A 44 -19.21 12.54 -0.49
C ALA A 44 -18.15 12.68 -1.60
N LEU A 45 -16.92 13.07 -1.25
CA LEU A 45 -15.80 13.11 -2.19
C LEU A 45 -15.45 11.72 -2.70
N ASP A 46 -15.39 10.73 -1.82
CA ASP A 46 -15.13 9.33 -2.18
C ASP A 46 -16.12 8.83 -3.24
N ARG A 47 -17.43 9.00 -2.98
CA ARG A 47 -18.48 8.64 -3.93
C ARG A 47 -18.35 9.37 -5.28
N ALA A 48 -17.85 10.60 -5.27
CA ALA A 48 -17.66 11.40 -6.49
C ALA A 48 -16.43 10.95 -7.30
N VAL A 49 -15.33 10.55 -6.64
CA VAL A 49 -14.09 10.16 -7.33
C VAL A 49 -14.07 8.70 -7.74
N LEU A 50 -14.71 7.80 -6.98
CA LEU A 50 -14.62 6.35 -7.19
C LEU A 50 -14.94 5.90 -8.63
N PRO A 51 -16.03 6.37 -9.29
CA PRO A 51 -16.32 5.96 -10.67
C PRO A 51 -15.22 6.37 -11.67
N VAL A 52 -14.53 7.47 -11.42
CA VAL A 52 -13.42 7.95 -12.27
C VAL A 52 -12.17 7.11 -12.02
N VAL A 53 -11.91 6.74 -10.76
CA VAL A 53 -10.80 5.87 -10.37
C VAL A 53 -10.99 4.45 -10.90
N ASP A 54 -12.13 3.80 -10.64
CA ASP A 54 -12.47 2.44 -11.10
C ASP A 54 -12.28 2.32 -12.62
N ARG A 55 -12.79 3.30 -13.38
CA ARG A 55 -12.57 3.34 -14.84
C ARG A 55 -11.08 3.47 -15.20
N TYR A 56 -10.34 4.33 -14.53
CA TYR A 56 -8.92 4.55 -14.83
C TYR A 56 -8.10 3.28 -14.59
N VAL A 57 -8.24 2.65 -13.42
CA VAL A 57 -7.41 1.50 -13.03
C VAL A 57 -7.65 0.28 -13.90
N VAL A 58 -8.84 0.16 -14.51
CA VAL A 58 -9.17 -0.95 -15.41
C VAL A 58 -8.78 -0.69 -16.87
N THR A 59 -8.87 0.56 -17.36
CA THR A 59 -8.86 0.83 -18.81
C THR A 59 -7.77 1.78 -19.30
N ALA A 60 -7.10 2.51 -18.41
CA ALA A 60 -6.18 3.55 -18.82
C ALA A 60 -4.76 2.99 -19.10
N PRO A 61 -4.09 3.49 -20.15
CA PRO A 61 -2.63 3.46 -20.20
C PRO A 61 -2.06 4.15 -18.95
N GLY A 62 -1.04 3.58 -18.33
CA GLY A 62 -0.53 3.97 -17.01
C GLY A 62 -1.30 3.42 -15.81
N GLY A 63 -2.21 2.46 -16.01
CA GLY A 63 -2.95 1.76 -14.96
C GLY A 63 -2.18 0.55 -14.39
N PRO A 64 -2.63 -0.03 -13.26
CA PRO A 64 -2.00 -1.20 -12.65
C PRO A 64 -2.16 -2.48 -13.49
N LEU A 65 -3.07 -2.47 -14.46
CA LEU A 65 -3.24 -3.53 -15.45
C LEU A 65 -2.55 -3.21 -16.79
N GLU A 66 -1.78 -2.12 -16.87
CA GLU A 66 -1.02 -1.82 -18.08
C GLU A 66 0.11 -2.85 -18.28
N GLY A 67 0.15 -3.43 -19.48
CA GLY A 67 1.10 -4.46 -19.89
C GLY A 67 0.56 -5.19 -21.12
N ASP A 68 1.38 -6.09 -21.69
CA ASP A 68 0.85 -7.06 -22.66
C ASP A 68 -0.17 -7.93 -21.92
N GLU A 69 -1.44 -7.92 -22.37
CA GLU A 69 -2.42 -8.91 -21.91
C GLU A 69 -1.72 -10.28 -21.96
N PRO A 70 -1.72 -11.04 -20.86
CA PRO A 70 -0.94 -12.27 -20.82
C PRO A 70 -1.32 -13.12 -22.02
N ALA A 71 -0.32 -13.57 -22.77
CA ALA A 71 -0.53 -14.42 -23.94
C ALA A 71 -1.03 -15.79 -23.47
N VAL A 72 -2.32 -15.88 -23.17
CA VAL A 72 -2.91 -17.12 -22.67
C VAL A 72 -3.26 -18.02 -23.86
N PRO A 73 -2.94 -19.32 -23.82
CA PRO A 73 -3.40 -20.28 -24.84
C PRO A 73 -4.92 -20.56 -24.78
N SER A 74 -5.70 -19.70 -24.11
CA SER A 74 -7.15 -19.79 -23.99
C SER A 74 -7.81 -19.15 -25.22
N PRO A 75 -8.87 -19.74 -25.79
CA PRO A 75 -9.65 -19.08 -26.84
C PRO A 75 -10.42 -17.85 -26.31
N ALA A 76 -10.55 -17.69 -24.99
CA ALA A 76 -11.20 -16.52 -24.39
C ALA A 76 -10.14 -15.48 -24.01
N ALA A 77 -10.32 -14.26 -24.52
CA ALA A 77 -9.50 -13.11 -24.14
C ALA A 77 -9.63 -12.83 -22.62
N PRO A 78 -8.52 -12.65 -21.89
CA PRO A 78 -8.54 -12.19 -20.52
C PRO A 78 -9.30 -10.86 -20.39
N ARG A 79 -9.90 -10.61 -19.23
CA ARG A 79 -10.55 -9.33 -18.91
C ARG A 79 -10.01 -8.81 -17.59
N GLY A 80 -9.62 -7.54 -17.58
CA GLY A 80 -9.12 -6.85 -16.40
C GLY A 80 -10.24 -6.51 -15.41
N PHE A 81 -10.00 -6.73 -14.13
CA PHE A 81 -10.87 -6.34 -13.02
C PHE A 81 -10.02 -5.80 -11.88
N CYS A 82 -10.51 -4.75 -11.22
CA CYS A 82 -9.87 -4.15 -10.05
C CYS A 82 -10.88 -3.97 -8.93
N THR A 83 -10.41 -4.04 -7.69
CA THR A 83 -11.10 -3.49 -6.52
C THR A 83 -10.16 -2.51 -5.85
N GLU A 84 -10.67 -1.33 -5.55
CA GLU A 84 -9.88 -0.23 -5.00
C GLU A 84 -10.46 0.25 -3.67
N ARG A 85 -9.58 0.69 -2.79
CA ARG A 85 -9.92 1.35 -1.53
C ARG A 85 -9.20 2.68 -1.48
N VAL A 86 -9.98 3.76 -1.47
CA VAL A 86 -9.45 5.10 -1.22
C VAL A 86 -8.94 5.17 0.21
N VAL A 87 -7.68 5.58 0.36
CA VAL A 87 -7.01 5.79 1.64
C VAL A 87 -7.12 7.24 2.07
N GLU A 88 -6.92 8.18 1.14
CA GLU A 88 -7.03 9.61 1.43
C GLU A 88 -7.42 10.42 0.19
N ILE A 89 -8.10 11.54 0.41
CA ILE A 89 -8.40 12.53 -0.63
C ILE A 89 -7.93 13.89 -0.12
N ARG A 90 -7.03 14.54 -0.85
CA ARG A 90 -6.49 15.85 -0.49
C ARG A 90 -6.70 16.86 -1.62
N PRO A 91 -7.07 18.12 -1.32
CA PRO A 91 -7.05 19.19 -2.32
C PRO A 91 -5.64 19.39 -2.88
N ALA A 92 -5.54 19.57 -4.19
CA ALA A 92 -4.32 19.87 -4.91
C ALA A 92 -4.60 20.98 -5.95
N GLY A 93 -4.72 22.22 -5.47
CA GLY A 93 -5.14 23.35 -6.30
C GLY A 93 -6.56 23.15 -6.84
N THR A 94 -6.71 23.08 -8.17
CA THR A 94 -8.00 22.83 -8.84
C THR A 94 -8.31 21.35 -9.07
N ALA A 95 -7.46 20.45 -8.56
CA ALA A 95 -7.60 19.00 -8.64
C ALA A 95 -7.67 18.36 -7.25
N LEU A 96 -7.99 17.07 -7.20
CA LEU A 96 -7.90 16.22 -6.03
C LEU A 96 -6.73 15.26 -6.18
N ARG A 97 -5.92 15.12 -5.14
CA ARG A 97 -4.93 14.05 -5.00
C ARG A 97 -5.60 12.92 -4.22
N VAL A 98 -5.79 11.79 -4.87
CA VAL A 98 -6.47 10.60 -4.33
C VAL A 98 -5.43 9.51 -4.11
N GLY A 99 -5.15 9.19 -2.85
CA GLY A 99 -4.32 8.05 -2.48
C GLY A 99 -5.19 6.81 -2.30
N LEU A 100 -4.77 5.67 -2.84
CA LEU A 100 -5.54 4.43 -2.81
C LEU A 100 -4.66 3.19 -2.76
N VAL A 101 -5.27 2.06 -2.43
CA VAL A 101 -4.72 0.72 -2.68
C VAL A 101 -5.67 -0.01 -3.62
N ALA A 102 -5.14 -0.70 -4.62
CA ALA A 102 -5.92 -1.47 -5.59
C ALA A 102 -5.44 -2.93 -5.62
N TRP A 103 -6.39 -3.85 -5.72
CA TRP A 103 -6.15 -5.25 -6.06
C TRP A 103 -6.76 -5.49 -7.44
N CYS A 104 -5.91 -5.70 -8.43
CA CYS A 104 -6.27 -5.88 -9.82
C CYS A 104 -5.81 -7.25 -10.32
N GLY A 105 -6.44 -7.73 -11.40
CA GLY A 105 -5.97 -8.89 -12.14
C GLY A 105 -6.75 -9.11 -13.43
N HIS A 106 -6.18 -9.89 -14.32
CA HIS A 106 -6.85 -10.39 -15.51
C HIS A 106 -7.46 -11.76 -15.23
N PHE A 107 -8.69 -11.95 -15.69
CA PHE A 107 -9.45 -13.18 -15.46
C PHE A 107 -9.97 -13.75 -16.77
N VAL A 108 -9.97 -15.08 -16.88
CA VAL A 108 -10.62 -15.82 -17.97
C VAL A 108 -11.70 -16.72 -17.39
N ARG A 109 -12.78 -16.91 -18.15
CA ARG A 109 -13.81 -17.90 -17.81
C ARG A 109 -13.32 -19.31 -18.13
N ALA A 110 -13.39 -20.20 -17.15
CA ALA A 110 -13.10 -21.63 -17.27
C ALA A 110 -14.36 -22.45 -16.91
N GLY A 111 -15.25 -22.65 -17.88
CA GLY A 111 -16.51 -23.38 -17.66
C GLY A 111 -17.46 -22.64 -16.71
N THR A 112 -17.60 -23.15 -15.48
CA THR A 112 -18.41 -22.56 -14.39
C THR A 112 -17.57 -21.74 -13.41
N ASP A 113 -16.29 -21.54 -13.71
CA ASP A 113 -15.34 -20.84 -12.85
C ASP A 113 -14.64 -19.67 -13.56
N VAL A 114 -13.88 -18.89 -12.79
CA VAL A 114 -12.94 -17.89 -13.29
C VAL A 114 -11.54 -18.25 -12.83
N ASN A 115 -10.56 -18.12 -13.72
CA ASN A 115 -9.15 -18.26 -13.37
C ASN A 115 -8.48 -16.91 -13.53
N ALA A 116 -7.75 -16.47 -12.51
CA ALA A 116 -6.82 -15.36 -12.65
C ALA A 116 -5.64 -15.78 -13.55
N THR A 117 -5.26 -14.93 -14.49
CA THR A 117 -4.07 -15.09 -15.33
C THR A 117 -2.90 -14.29 -14.79
N ASP A 118 -3.20 -13.20 -14.09
CA ASP A 118 -2.30 -12.42 -13.25
C ASP A 118 -3.13 -11.75 -12.14
N GLU A 119 -2.44 -11.34 -11.07
CA GLU A 119 -3.00 -10.47 -10.03
C GLU A 119 -1.89 -9.57 -9.48
N VAL A 120 -2.27 -8.37 -9.06
CA VAL A 120 -1.39 -7.39 -8.44
C VAL A 120 -2.14 -6.66 -7.33
N VAL A 121 -1.47 -6.43 -6.20
CA VAL A 121 -1.94 -5.49 -5.17
C VAL A 121 -0.91 -4.38 -5.07
N THR A 122 -1.33 -3.14 -5.29
CA THR A 122 -0.41 -1.99 -5.35
C THR A 122 -1.02 -0.74 -4.73
N ALA A 123 -0.16 0.14 -4.21
CA ALA A 123 -0.56 1.47 -3.77
C ALA A 123 -0.38 2.49 -4.91
N GLY A 124 -1.31 3.46 -4.97
CA GLY A 124 -1.31 4.46 -6.02
C GLY A 124 -1.73 5.83 -5.52
N VAL A 125 -1.23 6.86 -6.19
CA VAL A 125 -1.73 8.23 -6.06
C VAL A 125 -2.15 8.76 -7.42
N LEU A 126 -3.40 9.17 -7.50
CA LEU A 126 -4.02 9.73 -8.70
C LEU A 126 -4.28 11.22 -8.51
N THR A 127 -4.14 11.99 -9.58
CA THR A 127 -4.62 13.37 -9.65
C THR A 127 -5.91 13.39 -10.46
N VAL A 128 -7.02 13.74 -9.83
CA VAL A 128 -8.36 13.77 -10.43
C VAL A 128 -8.83 15.20 -10.62
N SER A 129 -9.29 15.53 -11.82
CA SER A 129 -9.64 16.91 -12.20
C SER A 129 -10.98 16.98 -12.96
N PRO A 130 -11.72 18.09 -12.83
CA PRO A 130 -11.58 19.15 -11.82
C PRO A 130 -12.06 18.70 -10.43
N ALA A 131 -11.59 19.34 -9.36
CA ALA A 131 -11.96 18.99 -7.98
C ALA A 131 -13.45 19.21 -7.68
N SER A 132 -14.07 20.23 -8.29
CA SER A 132 -15.48 20.56 -8.10
C SER A 132 -16.44 19.56 -8.76
N ALA A 133 -15.96 18.81 -9.75
CA ALA A 133 -16.70 17.80 -10.47
C ALA A 133 -15.70 16.77 -11.05
N PRO A 134 -15.25 15.79 -10.24
CA PRO A 134 -14.29 14.78 -10.68
C PRO A 134 -14.73 14.12 -11.98
N GLN A 135 -13.90 14.20 -13.04
CA GLN A 135 -14.25 13.69 -14.37
C GLN A 135 -13.17 12.82 -14.99
N ARG A 136 -11.90 13.10 -14.71
CA ARG A 136 -10.78 12.34 -15.28
C ARG A 136 -9.57 12.32 -14.36
N VAL A 137 -8.79 11.26 -14.46
CA VAL A 137 -7.42 11.20 -13.94
C VAL A 137 -6.51 11.92 -14.93
N THR A 138 -5.66 12.82 -14.44
CA THR A 138 -4.69 13.59 -15.26
C THR A 138 -3.25 13.24 -14.98
N ALA A 139 -2.98 12.55 -13.87
CA ALA A 139 -1.68 12.02 -13.53
C ALA A 139 -1.86 10.85 -12.57
N ALA A 140 -0.95 9.89 -12.63
CA ALA A 140 -0.88 8.75 -11.73
C ALA A 140 0.57 8.50 -11.33
N SER A 141 0.76 7.97 -10.13
CA SER A 141 2.01 7.41 -9.66
C SER A 141 1.66 6.14 -8.89
N TRP A 142 2.25 5.03 -9.30
CA TRP A 142 2.14 3.75 -8.62
C TRP A 142 3.40 3.52 -7.80
N GLU A 143 3.25 2.72 -6.74
CA GLU A 143 4.37 2.22 -5.96
C GLU A 143 5.26 1.33 -6.85
N PRO A 144 6.58 1.58 -6.91
CA PRO A 144 7.53 0.64 -7.50
C PRO A 144 7.63 -0.63 -6.66
N ASP A 145 7.87 -1.76 -7.31
CA ASP A 145 8.03 -3.05 -6.65
C ASP A 145 9.06 -2.98 -5.49
N ASP A 146 8.66 -3.48 -4.32
CA ASP A 146 9.46 -3.57 -3.10
C ASP A 146 9.97 -2.23 -2.53
N GLU A 147 9.38 -1.10 -2.94
CA GLU A 147 9.77 0.24 -2.47
C GLU A 147 8.75 0.91 -1.54
N LEU A 148 7.71 0.19 -1.09
CA LEU A 148 6.63 0.76 -0.28
C LEU A 148 7.10 1.66 0.88
N SER A 149 8.11 1.21 1.64
CA SER A 149 8.57 1.89 2.86
C SER A 149 9.18 3.28 2.63
N SER A 150 9.76 3.53 1.45
CA SER A 150 10.29 4.85 1.07
C SER A 150 9.26 5.64 0.25
N TRP A 151 8.48 4.93 -0.57
CA TRP A 151 7.51 5.53 -1.48
C TRP A 151 6.27 6.06 -0.76
N ALA A 152 5.67 5.30 0.15
CA ALA A 152 4.44 5.72 0.83
C ALA A 152 4.60 7.03 1.63
N PRO A 153 5.66 7.23 2.46
CA PRO A 153 5.85 8.49 3.17
C PRO A 153 6.09 9.71 2.26
N ALA A 154 6.58 9.51 1.04
CA ALA A 154 6.78 10.59 0.06
C ALA A 154 5.49 10.97 -0.67
N HIS A 155 4.53 10.04 -0.75
CA HIS A 155 3.33 10.20 -1.58
C HIS A 155 2.04 10.47 -0.78
N PHE A 156 1.96 10.01 0.47
CA PHE A 156 0.77 10.08 1.35
C PHE A 156 0.98 11.04 2.53
N SER A 157 -0.08 11.35 3.28
CA SER A 157 0.09 11.86 4.65
C SER A 157 0.68 10.78 5.56
N SER A 158 1.16 11.13 6.76
CA SER A 158 1.67 10.13 7.71
C SER A 158 0.61 9.09 8.09
N GLY A 159 -0.65 9.50 8.27
CA GLY A 159 -1.78 8.60 8.48
C GLY A 159 -2.06 7.73 7.25
N GLY A 160 -2.02 8.32 6.05
CA GLY A 160 -2.22 7.60 4.80
C GLY A 160 -1.15 6.55 4.53
N ALA A 161 0.13 6.88 4.77
CA ALA A 161 1.23 5.94 4.62
C ALA A 161 1.08 4.75 5.57
N ALA A 162 0.78 4.99 6.85
CA ALA A 162 0.53 3.94 7.82
C ALA A 162 -0.68 3.05 7.44
N GLU A 163 -1.75 3.65 6.92
CA GLU A 163 -2.93 2.90 6.45
C GLU A 163 -2.63 2.06 5.21
N VAL A 164 -1.85 2.58 4.26
CA VAL A 164 -1.38 1.81 3.09
C VAL A 164 -0.55 0.60 3.54
N GLU A 165 0.45 0.81 4.39
CA GLU A 165 1.31 -0.26 4.93
C GLU A 165 0.47 -1.32 5.64
N ARG A 166 -0.51 -0.88 6.44
CA ARG A 166 -1.43 -1.78 7.15
C ARG A 166 -2.28 -2.60 6.18
N ILE A 167 -2.79 -1.99 5.11
CA ILE A 167 -3.59 -2.70 4.09
C ILE A 167 -2.70 -3.70 3.35
N LEU A 168 -1.57 -3.26 2.80
CA LEU A 168 -0.68 -4.11 1.99
C LEU A 168 -0.02 -5.23 2.79
N GLY A 169 0.25 -5.01 4.09
CA GLY A 169 0.73 -6.06 4.99
C GLY A 169 -0.27 -7.20 5.23
N ASN A 170 -1.56 -6.99 4.95
CA ASN A 170 -2.61 -8.02 5.02
C ASN A 170 -3.77 -7.70 4.06
N SER A 171 -3.49 -7.70 2.76
CA SER A 171 -4.44 -7.25 1.73
C SER A 171 -5.76 -8.01 1.77
N ALA A 172 -5.72 -9.33 2.00
CA ALA A 172 -6.93 -10.17 2.05
C ALA A 172 -7.89 -9.80 3.19
N ALA A 173 -7.40 -9.22 4.29
CA ALA A 173 -8.26 -8.76 5.39
C ALA A 173 -8.86 -7.36 5.15
N HIS A 174 -8.37 -6.63 4.15
CA HIS A 174 -8.68 -5.20 3.99
C HIS A 174 -9.22 -4.82 2.62
N LEU A 175 -9.06 -5.69 1.64
CA LEU A 175 -9.54 -5.56 0.27
C LEU A 175 -10.37 -6.78 -0.10
N THR A 176 -11.39 -6.56 -0.92
CA THR A 176 -12.11 -7.64 -1.58
C THR A 176 -11.42 -7.93 -2.91
N GLY A 177 -10.97 -9.18 -3.10
CA GLY A 177 -10.36 -9.58 -4.37
C GLY A 177 -11.29 -9.35 -5.58
N PRO A 178 -10.75 -9.09 -6.78
CA PRO A 178 -11.54 -8.77 -7.96
C PRO A 178 -12.33 -9.97 -8.53
N GLU A 179 -12.13 -11.18 -8.00
CA GLU A 179 -12.80 -12.40 -8.46
C GLU A 179 -14.33 -12.27 -8.50
N ALA A 180 -14.94 -11.68 -7.46
CA ALA A 180 -16.39 -11.51 -7.43
C ALA A 180 -16.90 -10.61 -8.57
N LYS A 181 -16.15 -9.53 -8.90
CA LYS A 181 -16.44 -8.67 -10.07
C LYS A 181 -16.29 -9.48 -11.37
N ALA A 182 -15.24 -10.28 -11.49
CA ALA A 182 -14.99 -11.13 -12.65
C ALA A 182 -16.12 -12.16 -12.87
N ARG A 183 -16.51 -12.91 -11.82
CA ARG A 183 -17.60 -13.90 -11.87
C ARG A 183 -18.90 -13.26 -12.34
N ALA A 184 -19.29 -12.13 -11.75
CA ALA A 184 -20.49 -11.40 -12.14
C ALA A 184 -20.42 -10.97 -13.62
N ALA A 185 -19.27 -10.46 -14.07
CA ALA A 185 -19.06 -10.02 -15.45
C ALA A 185 -19.03 -11.17 -16.47
N PHE A 186 -18.77 -12.41 -16.04
CA PHE A 186 -18.85 -13.63 -16.85
C PHE A 186 -20.18 -14.37 -16.74
N GLY A 187 -21.15 -13.83 -15.98
CA GLY A 187 -22.47 -14.43 -15.78
C GLY A 187 -22.46 -15.67 -14.88
N LEU A 188 -21.50 -15.75 -13.95
CA LEU A 188 -21.35 -16.83 -12.98
C LEU A 188 -21.93 -16.43 -11.62
N PRO A 189 -22.38 -17.41 -10.79
CA PRO A 189 -22.82 -17.13 -9.44
C PRO A 189 -21.68 -16.58 -8.59
N ALA A 190 -22.02 -15.83 -7.54
CA ALA A 190 -21.08 -15.38 -6.52
C ALA A 190 -20.32 -16.58 -5.92
N PRO A 191 -19.06 -16.38 -5.45
CA PRO A 191 -18.34 -17.45 -4.78
C PRO A 191 -19.12 -17.87 -3.53
N ALA A 192 -19.08 -19.16 -3.19
CA ALA A 192 -19.66 -19.62 -1.94
C ALA A 192 -18.92 -18.93 -0.78
N ALA A 193 -19.66 -18.44 0.22
CA ALA A 193 -19.04 -17.91 1.43
C ALA A 193 -18.30 -19.05 2.13
N GLY A 194 -16.96 -18.96 2.16
CA GLY A 194 -16.07 -19.89 2.87
C GLY A 194 -15.99 -19.60 4.35
#